data_AF-A0A3A6RVZ7-F1
#
_entry.id   AF-A0A3A6RVZ7-F1
#
_cell.length_a   1.000
_cell.length_b   1.000
_cell.length_c   1.000
_cell.angle_alpha   90.00
_cell.angle_beta   90.00
_cell.angle_gamma   90.00
#
_symmetry.space_group_name_H-M   'P 1'
#
loop_
_entity.id
_entity.type
_entity.pdbx_description
1 polymer ?
#
loop_
_entity_poly.entity_id
_entity_poly.type
_entity_poly.pdbx_seq_one_letter_code
_entity_poly.pdbx_strand_id
1 'polypeptide(L)'
;MKFSKFSELVNRILSNNHSHRRDMDVTIVVHSPGRIGSTPSVEVQSIQVGFDWDAGQVMIFPAQPLTTLTPEQITDITDSVRKGQSWHAYQEYKKHKEQLEKLSIELDAAKQRIAELEGNCAALAAENAGIKSAIPESRDIEDDNDNMDDVSLAEDFGFNHAIELMRRRIPETPATDAFLAEVRAEARNEGINYTASRLAAAFNHGFINKSLREVFDVTRMILSAKEELANEPHPLDGLSGEYAEKSLEEWAEQIRKGSSQ
;
A
#
# COMPACT_ATOMS: atom_id res chain seq x y z
N MET A 1 43.50 -15.81 44.46
CA MET A 1 43.73 -15.42 45.88
C MET A 1 44.19 -16.67 46.64
N LYS A 2 45.12 -16.59 47.60
CA LYS A 2 45.49 -17.76 48.42
C LYS A 2 44.37 -18.14 49.39
N PHE A 3 44.22 -19.43 49.71
CA PHE A 3 43.15 -19.93 50.58
C PHE A 3 43.20 -19.34 52.00
N SER A 4 44.39 -19.10 52.57
CA SER A 4 44.53 -18.46 53.90
C SER A 4 43.87 -17.09 53.95
N LYS A 5 44.13 -16.25 52.94
CA LYS A 5 43.52 -14.92 52.80
C LYS A 5 42.01 -15.01 52.54
N PHE A 6 41.55 -16.02 51.79
CA PHE A 6 40.12 -16.27 51.62
C PHE A 6 39.45 -16.63 52.96
N SER A 7 40.06 -17.52 53.74
CA SER A 7 39.59 -17.92 55.07
C SER A 7 39.52 -16.75 56.05
N GLU A 8 40.53 -15.86 56.05
CA GLU A 8 40.50 -14.61 56.83
C GLU A 8 39.30 -13.72 56.46
N LEU A 9 38.99 -13.59 55.16
CA LEU A 9 37.84 -12.81 54.69
C LEU A 9 36.52 -13.43 55.12
N VAL A 10 36.38 -14.76 55.00
CA VAL A 10 35.18 -15.48 55.46
C VAL A 10 35.00 -15.32 56.97
N ASN A 11 36.06 -15.52 57.76
CA ASN A 11 36.02 -15.34 59.21
C ASN A 11 35.67 -13.90 59.61
N ARG A 12 36.16 -12.91 58.87
CA ARG A 12 35.81 -11.50 59.08
C ARG A 12 34.31 -11.24 58.85
N ILE A 13 33.71 -11.82 57.81
CA ILE A 13 32.27 -11.72 57.52
C ILE A 13 31.44 -12.37 58.63
N LEU A 14 31.86 -13.54 59.10
CA LEU A 14 31.19 -14.26 60.20
C LEU A 14 31.31 -13.54 61.55
N SER A 15 32.42 -12.82 61.79
CA SER A 15 32.66 -12.08 63.05
C SER A 15 31.92 -10.73 63.15
N ASN A 16 31.26 -10.29 62.07
CA ASN A 16 30.63 -8.99 62.00
C ASN A 16 29.15 -9.06 62.45
N ASN A 17 28.75 -8.32 63.48
CA ASN A 17 27.44 -8.46 64.16
C ASN A 17 26.16 -8.36 63.28
N HIS A 18 26.28 -7.96 62.01
CA HIS A 18 25.16 -7.90 61.05
C HIS A 18 24.78 -9.27 60.46
N SER A 19 25.63 -10.30 60.58
CA SER A 19 25.41 -11.63 60.01
C SER A 19 24.69 -12.61 60.94
N HIS A 20 24.49 -12.26 62.22
CA HIS A 20 23.91 -13.17 63.23
C HIS A 20 22.39 -13.42 63.11
N ARG A 21 21.69 -12.85 62.12
CA ARG A 21 20.23 -13.00 62.01
C ARG A 21 19.74 -13.95 60.93
N ARG A 22 20.58 -14.38 59.98
CA ARG A 22 20.21 -15.34 58.91
C ARG A 22 21.43 -16.12 58.44
N ASP A 23 21.22 -17.41 58.16
CA ASP A 23 22.20 -18.21 57.41
C ASP A 23 22.37 -17.60 56.02
N MET A 24 23.62 -17.49 55.54
CA MET A 24 23.96 -16.76 54.32
C MET A 24 24.24 -17.72 53.17
N ASP A 25 23.53 -17.55 52.05
CA ASP A 25 23.81 -18.30 50.83
C ASP A 25 25.11 -17.82 50.16
N VAL A 26 25.92 -18.76 49.68
CA VAL A 26 27.13 -18.46 48.89
C VAL A 26 26.76 -18.53 47.41
N THR A 27 26.90 -17.40 46.71
CA THR A 27 26.61 -17.32 45.28
C THR A 27 27.81 -16.76 44.49
N ILE A 28 27.91 -17.14 43.22
CA ILE A 28 28.88 -16.64 42.25
C ILE A 28 28.19 -15.59 41.38
N VAL A 29 28.75 -14.39 41.32
CA VAL A 29 28.21 -13.28 40.52
C VAL A 29 28.33 -13.60 39.03
N VAL A 30 27.22 -13.42 38.29
CA VAL A 30 27.19 -13.50 36.83
C VAL A 30 27.42 -12.10 36.26
N HIS A 31 28.38 -11.96 35.34
CA HIS A 31 28.60 -10.69 34.68
C HIS A 31 27.52 -10.44 33.62
N SER A 32 26.62 -9.47 33.88
CA SER A 32 25.54 -9.09 32.97
C SER A 32 25.58 -7.58 32.75
N PRO A 33 26.34 -7.08 31.77
CA PRO A 33 26.45 -5.65 31.50
C PRO A 33 25.08 -5.07 31.10
N GLY A 34 24.71 -3.91 31.68
CA GLY A 34 23.48 -3.19 31.36
C GLY A 34 22.23 -3.58 32.18
N ARG A 35 22.32 -4.52 33.13
CA ARG A 35 21.18 -4.87 34.00
C ARG A 35 21.02 -3.87 35.15
N ILE A 36 19.79 -3.43 35.39
CA ILE A 36 19.41 -2.61 36.55
C ILE A 36 18.63 -3.52 37.52
N GLY A 37 19.06 -3.61 38.77
CA GLY A 37 18.41 -4.45 39.79
C GLY A 37 19.39 -5.25 40.64
N SER A 38 18.91 -6.33 41.26
CA SER A 38 19.76 -7.20 42.09
C SER A 38 20.90 -7.83 41.27
N THR A 39 22.06 -7.99 41.91
CA THR A 39 23.23 -8.62 41.31
C THR A 39 22.89 -10.04 40.85
N PRO A 40 22.91 -10.33 39.54
CA PRO A 40 22.67 -11.68 39.06
C PRO A 40 23.76 -12.60 39.61
N SER A 41 23.35 -13.72 40.19
CA SER A 41 24.28 -14.69 40.76
C SER A 41 23.71 -16.10 40.67
N VAL A 42 24.60 -17.08 40.70
CA VAL A 42 24.29 -18.51 40.68
C VAL A 42 24.76 -19.11 42.00
N GLU A 43 23.93 -19.95 42.61
CA GLU A 43 24.26 -20.61 43.88
C GLU A 43 25.46 -21.56 43.75
N VAL A 44 26.23 -21.69 44.83
CA VAL A 44 27.29 -22.69 44.93
C VAL A 44 26.70 -24.02 45.39
N GLN A 45 26.83 -25.05 44.57
CA GLN A 45 26.34 -26.39 44.87
C GLN A 45 27.31 -27.16 45.77
N SER A 46 28.62 -27.06 45.52
CA SER A 46 29.62 -27.73 46.35
C SER A 46 30.99 -27.05 46.30
N ILE A 47 31.78 -27.25 47.36
CA ILE A 47 33.16 -26.79 47.45
C ILE A 47 34.03 -28.00 47.78
N GLN A 48 35.06 -28.24 46.98
CA GLN A 48 35.92 -29.42 47.10
C GLN A 48 37.38 -29.03 46.95
N VAL A 49 38.28 -29.84 47.53
CA VAL A 49 39.73 -29.68 47.34
C VAL A 49 40.14 -30.45 46.10
N GLY A 50 41.00 -29.86 45.28
CA GLY A 50 41.54 -30.49 44.08
C GLY A 50 42.33 -31.76 44.39
N PHE A 51 42.21 -32.74 43.50
CA PHE A 51 42.86 -34.04 43.59
C PHE A 51 43.80 -34.25 42.40
N ASP A 52 44.90 -34.98 42.60
CA ASP A 52 45.92 -35.27 41.59
C ASP A 52 46.50 -33.99 40.93
N TRP A 53 46.16 -33.73 39.67
CA TRP A 53 46.64 -32.59 38.89
C TRP A 53 46.17 -31.22 39.41
N ASP A 54 45.13 -31.20 40.25
CA ASP A 54 44.58 -29.99 40.87
C ASP A 54 45.02 -29.82 42.34
N ALA A 55 46.00 -30.61 42.81
CA ALA A 55 46.45 -30.57 44.19
C ALA A 55 46.88 -29.15 44.63
N GLY A 56 46.35 -28.70 45.77
CA GLY A 56 46.57 -27.36 46.31
C GLY A 56 45.56 -26.31 45.86
N GLN A 57 44.57 -26.67 45.03
CA GLN A 57 43.46 -25.81 44.65
C GLN A 57 42.18 -26.12 45.44
N VAL A 58 41.34 -25.11 45.64
CA VAL A 58 39.97 -25.27 46.15
C VAL A 58 39.02 -24.91 45.02
N MET A 59 38.19 -25.87 44.62
CA MET A 59 37.23 -25.76 43.53
C MET A 59 35.84 -25.47 44.08
N ILE A 60 35.15 -24.52 43.44
CA ILE A 60 33.78 -24.12 43.78
C ILE A 60 32.92 -24.46 42.57
N PHE A 61 31.95 -25.35 42.76
CA PHE A 61 31.05 -25.81 41.71
C PHE A 61 29.71 -25.07 41.81
N PRO A 62 29.37 -24.19 40.86
CA PRO A 62 28.06 -23.56 40.80
C PRO A 62 26.96 -24.56 40.41
N ALA A 63 25.73 -24.30 40.83
CA ALA A 63 24.55 -25.08 40.46
C ALA A 63 24.24 -25.03 38.95
N GLN A 64 24.72 -24.01 38.24
CA GLN A 64 24.70 -23.92 36.77
C GLN A 64 26.13 -23.82 36.24
N PRO A 65 26.51 -24.62 35.24
CA PRO A 65 27.87 -24.61 34.70
C PRO A 65 28.17 -23.27 34.02
N LEU A 66 29.33 -22.68 34.38
CA LEU A 66 29.81 -21.44 33.79
C LEU A 66 30.65 -21.75 32.56
N THR A 67 30.37 -21.06 31.45
CA THR A 67 31.13 -21.19 30.21
C THR A 67 31.98 -19.94 29.99
N THR A 68 33.23 -20.14 29.56
CA THR A 68 34.11 -19.02 29.18
C THR A 68 33.75 -18.55 27.78
N LEU A 69 33.42 -17.27 27.63
CA LEU A 69 33.27 -16.64 26.32
C LEU A 69 34.61 -16.11 25.85
N THR A 70 34.90 -16.25 24.56
CA THR A 70 36.04 -15.59 23.92
C THR A 70 35.78 -14.09 23.78
N PRO A 71 36.83 -13.25 23.67
CA PRO A 71 36.66 -11.82 23.44
C PRO A 71 35.81 -11.50 22.20
N GLU A 72 35.96 -12.29 21.12
CA GLU A 72 35.18 -12.15 19.88
C GLU A 72 33.68 -12.44 20.10
N GLN A 73 33.35 -13.50 20.84
CA GLN A 73 31.95 -13.80 21.18
C GLN A 73 31.33 -12.71 22.06
N ILE A 74 32.12 -12.10 22.96
CA ILE A 74 31.64 -10.99 23.79
C ILE A 74 31.35 -9.76 22.93
N THR A 75 32.21 -9.43 21.95
CA THR A 75 31.96 -8.31 21.04
C THR A 75 30.73 -8.55 20.18
N ASP A 76 30.55 -9.75 19.63
CA ASP A 76 29.40 -10.10 18.80
C ASP A 76 28.07 -10.02 19.56
N ILE A 77 28.04 -10.54 20.79
CA ILE A 77 26.86 -10.45 21.67
C ILE A 77 26.57 -8.98 22.01
N THR A 78 27.60 -8.20 22.34
CA THR A 78 27.43 -6.78 22.69
C THR A 78 26.91 -5.97 21.51
N ASP A 79 27.46 -6.18 20.31
CA ASP A 79 27.03 -5.51 19.10
C ASP A 79 25.61 -5.91 18.69
N SER A 80 25.24 -7.19 18.85
CA SER A 80 23.89 -7.69 18.59
C SER A 80 22.86 -7.07 19.54
N VAL A 81 23.14 -7.08 20.85
CA VAL A 81 22.27 -6.46 21.86
C VAL A 81 22.15 -4.95 21.63
N ARG A 82 23.27 -4.28 21.31
CA ARG A 82 23.27 -2.85 21.03
C ARG A 82 22.46 -2.51 19.79
N LYS A 83 22.58 -3.28 18.71
CA LYS A 83 21.76 -3.10 17.50
C LYS A 83 20.28 -3.33 17.81
N GLY A 84 19.94 -4.43 18.48
CA GLY A 84 18.57 -4.80 18.83
C GLY A 84 17.88 -3.85 19.83
N GLN A 85 18.62 -3.22 20.74
CA GLN A 85 18.08 -2.25 21.70
C GLN A 85 18.31 -0.78 21.31
N SER A 86 18.94 -0.52 20.16
CA SER A 86 19.15 0.85 19.72
C SER A 86 17.83 1.52 19.33
N TRP A 87 17.71 2.80 19.67
CA TRP A 87 16.60 3.64 19.22
C TRP A 87 16.47 3.66 17.68
N HIS A 88 17.58 3.52 16.96
CA HIS A 88 17.60 3.41 15.50
C HIS A 88 16.91 2.13 14.99
N ALA A 89 17.13 0.98 15.62
CA ALA A 89 16.41 -0.24 15.26
C ALA A 89 14.90 -0.12 15.53
N TYR A 90 14.51 0.57 16.61
CA TYR A 90 13.11 0.89 16.86
C TYR A 90 12.51 1.82 15.80
N GLN A 91 13.25 2.84 15.36
CA GLN A 91 12.79 3.73 14.28
C GLN A 91 12.60 2.99 12.95
N GLU A 92 13.55 2.13 12.57
CA GLU A 92 13.43 1.29 11.36
C GLU A 92 12.24 0.33 11.47
N TYR A 93 12.06 -0.33 12.62
CA TYR A 93 10.89 -1.17 12.87
C TYR A 93 9.57 -0.38 12.73
N LYS A 94 9.49 0.82 13.32
CA LYS A 94 8.31 1.68 13.22
C LYS A 94 8.00 2.02 11.76
N LYS A 95 9.03 2.42 11.01
CA LYS A 95 8.91 2.74 9.58
C LYS A 95 8.44 1.55 8.76
N HIS A 96 9.01 0.37 8.97
CA HIS A 96 8.57 -0.84 8.28
C HIS A 96 7.14 -1.24 8.65
N LYS A 97 6.76 -1.06 9.92
CA LYS A 97 5.38 -1.31 10.36
C LYS A 97 4.38 -0.37 9.67
N GLU A 98 4.70 0.92 9.59
CA GLU A 98 3.88 1.90 8.87
C GLU A 98 3.78 1.56 7.37
N GLN A 99 4.88 1.13 6.75
CA GLN A 99 4.87 0.66 5.36
C GLN A 99 3.97 -0.57 5.18
N LEU A 100 4.04 -1.56 6.08
CA LEU A 100 3.20 -2.75 6.03
C LEU A 100 1.71 -2.42 6.17
N GLU A 101 1.38 -1.48 7.06
CA GLU A 101 0.00 -1.01 7.22
C GLU A 101 -0.51 -0.32 5.94
N LYS A 102 0.30 0.55 5.33
CA LYS A 102 -0.02 1.19 4.05
C LYS A 102 -0.23 0.17 2.93
N LEU A 103 0.69 -0.79 2.80
CA LEU A 103 0.57 -1.85 1.78
C LEU A 103 -0.66 -2.73 2.02
N SER A 104 -1.02 -3.00 3.27
CA SER A 104 -2.23 -3.77 3.59
C SER A 104 -3.50 -3.06 3.10
N ILE A 105 -3.58 -1.75 3.32
CA ILE A 105 -4.72 -0.94 2.86
C ILE A 105 -4.78 -0.91 1.33
N GLU A 106 -3.64 -0.70 0.66
CA GLU A 106 -3.55 -0.72 -0.81
C GLU A 106 -3.94 -2.08 -1.39
N LEU A 107 -3.52 -3.17 -0.75
CA LEU A 107 -3.87 -4.53 -1.16
C LEU A 107 -5.38 -4.76 -1.06
N ASP A 108 -6.02 -4.35 0.02
CA ASP A 108 -7.46 -4.54 0.21
C ASP A 108 -8.27 -3.68 -0.75
N ALA A 109 -7.84 -2.44 -1.01
CA ALA A 109 -8.44 -1.58 -2.04
C ALA A 109 -8.30 -2.20 -3.45
N ALA A 110 -7.12 -2.74 -3.79
CA ALA A 110 -6.89 -3.39 -5.07
C ALA A 110 -7.77 -4.64 -5.25
N LYS A 111 -7.93 -5.47 -4.21
CA LYS A 111 -8.82 -6.64 -4.24
C LYS A 111 -10.28 -6.24 -4.48
N GLN A 112 -10.74 -5.18 -3.80
CA GLN A 112 -12.10 -4.67 -4.01
C GLN A 112 -12.30 -4.19 -5.45
N ARG A 113 -11.33 -3.45 -6.00
CA ARG A 113 -11.40 -2.99 -7.40
C ARG A 113 -11.39 -4.15 -8.41
N ILE A 114 -10.59 -5.20 -8.15
CA ILE A 114 -10.59 -6.39 -9.02
C ILE A 114 -11.97 -7.06 -9.00
N ALA A 115 -12.57 -7.28 -7.83
CA ALA A 115 -13.89 -7.89 -7.72
C ALA A 115 -14.98 -7.08 -8.44
N GLU A 116 -14.92 -5.76 -8.36
CA GLU A 116 -15.82 -4.86 -9.10
C GLU A 116 -15.64 -5.00 -10.62
N LEU A 117 -14.40 -4.97 -11.11
CA LEU A 117 -14.09 -5.14 -12.54
C LEU A 117 -14.52 -6.50 -13.06
N GLU A 118 -14.30 -7.58 -12.29
CA GLU A 118 -14.77 -8.92 -12.64
C GLU A 118 -16.30 -8.96 -12.77
N GLY A 119 -17.02 -8.28 -11.87
CA GLY A 119 -18.48 -8.12 -11.94
C GLY A 119 -18.92 -7.38 -13.21
N ASN A 120 -18.28 -6.25 -13.53
CA ASN A 120 -18.57 -5.48 -14.74
C ASN A 120 -18.29 -6.29 -16.01
N CYS A 121 -17.15 -7.01 -16.07
CA CYS A 121 -16.83 -7.89 -17.18
C CYS A 121 -17.84 -9.03 -17.35
N ALA A 122 -18.30 -9.65 -16.25
CA ALA A 122 -19.32 -10.67 -16.31
C ALA A 122 -20.66 -10.14 -16.84
N ALA A 123 -21.06 -8.94 -16.42
CA ALA A 123 -22.27 -8.27 -16.92
C ALA A 123 -22.17 -7.96 -18.43
N LEU A 124 -21.06 -7.38 -18.87
CA LEU A 124 -20.80 -7.11 -20.29
C LEU A 124 -20.72 -8.41 -21.12
N ALA A 125 -20.15 -9.48 -20.59
CA ALA A 125 -20.09 -10.77 -21.27
C ALA A 125 -21.48 -11.40 -21.43
N ALA A 126 -22.33 -11.33 -20.40
CA ALA A 126 -23.71 -11.80 -20.44
C ALA A 126 -24.55 -11.00 -21.45
N GLU A 127 -24.41 -9.68 -21.45
CA GLU A 127 -25.08 -8.79 -22.42
C GLU A 127 -24.64 -9.13 -23.85
N ASN A 128 -23.34 -9.27 -24.10
CA ASN A 128 -22.80 -9.68 -25.40
C ASN A 128 -23.31 -11.06 -25.86
N ALA A 129 -23.44 -12.03 -24.94
CA ALA A 129 -24.03 -13.33 -25.25
C ALA A 129 -25.51 -13.20 -25.65
N GLY A 130 -26.26 -12.35 -24.94
CA GLY A 130 -27.65 -12.00 -25.27
C GLY A 130 -27.79 -11.42 -26.67
N ILE A 131 -26.98 -10.40 -27.01
CA ILE A 131 -26.96 -9.78 -28.34
C ILE A 131 -26.65 -10.82 -29.42
N LYS A 132 -25.64 -11.66 -29.22
CA LYS A 132 -25.28 -12.71 -30.18
C LYS A 132 -26.41 -13.71 -30.40
N SER A 133 -27.13 -14.09 -29.34
CA SER A 133 -28.27 -15.01 -29.45
C SER A 133 -29.48 -14.40 -30.16
N ALA A 134 -29.59 -13.07 -30.19
CA ALA A 134 -30.66 -12.35 -30.88
C ALA A 134 -30.47 -12.31 -32.40
N ILE A 135 -29.25 -12.59 -32.90
CA ILE A 135 -28.93 -12.61 -34.33
C ILE A 135 -29.45 -13.95 -34.92
N PRO A 136 -30.35 -13.91 -35.91
CA PRO A 136 -30.81 -15.11 -36.61
C PRO A 136 -29.65 -15.84 -37.29
N GLU A 137 -29.70 -17.18 -37.31
CA GLU A 137 -28.75 -17.97 -38.10
C GLU A 137 -28.89 -17.64 -39.59
N SER A 138 -27.75 -17.63 -40.29
CA SER A 138 -27.74 -17.51 -41.74
C SER A 138 -28.45 -18.71 -42.35
N ARG A 139 -29.37 -18.45 -43.28
CA ARG A 139 -29.99 -19.47 -44.12
C ARG A 139 -29.35 -19.40 -45.49
N ASP A 140 -28.77 -20.50 -45.94
CA ASP A 140 -28.36 -20.66 -47.33
C ASP A 140 -29.62 -20.74 -48.20
N ILE A 141 -29.64 -19.92 -49.25
CA ILE A 141 -30.68 -19.95 -50.28
C ILE A 141 -30.04 -20.61 -51.51
N GLU A 142 -30.64 -21.69 -52.01
CA GLU A 142 -30.20 -22.36 -53.24
C GLU A 142 -30.34 -21.39 -54.42
N ASP A 143 -29.21 -21.09 -55.07
CA ASP A 143 -29.07 -20.12 -56.16
C ASP A 143 -29.37 -20.72 -57.55
N ASP A 144 -29.69 -22.02 -57.61
CA ASP A 144 -29.98 -22.77 -58.84
C ASP A 144 -31.48 -22.94 -59.16
N ASN A 145 -32.37 -22.28 -58.40
CA ASN A 145 -33.81 -22.36 -58.63
C ASN A 145 -34.22 -21.56 -59.89
N ASP A 146 -34.68 -22.27 -60.93
CA ASP A 146 -35.18 -21.70 -62.20
C ASP A 146 -36.43 -20.78 -62.05
N ASN A 147 -37.03 -20.67 -60.86
CA ASN A 147 -38.15 -19.77 -60.57
C ASN A 147 -37.67 -18.42 -60.00
N MET A 148 -36.99 -17.62 -60.81
CA MET A 148 -36.38 -16.33 -60.42
C MET A 148 -37.40 -15.19 -60.17
N ASP A 149 -38.71 -15.44 -60.26
CA ASP A 149 -39.76 -14.42 -60.01
C ASP A 149 -40.12 -14.27 -58.51
N ASP A 150 -39.70 -15.22 -57.67
CA ASP A 150 -39.92 -15.21 -56.20
C ASP A 150 -38.73 -14.64 -55.40
N VAL A 151 -37.59 -14.39 -56.05
CA VAL A 151 -36.32 -14.10 -55.38
C VAL A 151 -36.37 -12.72 -54.71
N SER A 152 -37.00 -11.72 -55.33
CA SER A 152 -37.19 -10.41 -54.70
C SER A 152 -38.18 -10.43 -53.53
N LEU A 153 -39.21 -11.29 -53.56
CA LEU A 153 -40.18 -11.43 -52.47
C LEU A 153 -39.61 -12.21 -51.28
N ALA A 154 -38.84 -13.27 -51.53
CA ALA A 154 -38.18 -14.08 -50.50
C ALA A 154 -37.00 -13.35 -49.84
N GLU A 155 -36.25 -12.55 -50.60
CA GLU A 155 -35.14 -11.74 -50.11
C GLU A 155 -35.65 -10.54 -49.29
N ASP A 156 -36.67 -9.81 -49.76
CA ASP A 156 -37.26 -8.70 -49.00
C ASP A 156 -38.07 -9.16 -47.77
N PHE A 157 -38.90 -10.21 -47.87
CA PHE A 157 -39.59 -10.73 -46.67
C PHE A 157 -38.62 -11.40 -45.71
N GLY A 158 -37.65 -12.16 -46.18
CA GLY A 158 -36.65 -12.82 -45.34
C GLY A 158 -35.77 -11.83 -44.59
N PHE A 159 -35.30 -10.79 -45.28
CA PHE A 159 -34.48 -9.73 -44.69
C PHE A 159 -35.30 -8.85 -43.74
N ASN A 160 -36.48 -8.37 -44.15
CA ASN A 160 -37.34 -7.57 -43.27
C ASN A 160 -37.82 -8.38 -42.05
N HIS A 161 -38.09 -9.68 -42.20
CA HIS A 161 -38.44 -10.56 -41.09
C HIS A 161 -37.25 -10.79 -40.14
N ALA A 162 -36.04 -10.98 -40.66
CA ALA A 162 -34.84 -11.08 -39.85
C ALA A 162 -34.56 -9.79 -39.06
N ILE A 163 -34.74 -8.63 -39.70
CA ILE A 163 -34.63 -7.31 -39.06
C ILE A 163 -35.72 -7.13 -37.98
N GLU A 164 -36.97 -7.53 -38.23
CA GLU A 164 -38.05 -7.47 -37.25
C GLU A 164 -37.79 -8.39 -36.04
N LEU A 165 -37.29 -9.61 -36.29
CA LEU A 165 -36.89 -10.55 -35.25
C LEU A 165 -35.73 -10.00 -34.41
N MET A 166 -34.71 -9.43 -35.04
CA MET A 166 -33.60 -8.77 -34.34
C MET A 166 -34.11 -7.59 -33.51
N ARG A 167 -34.95 -6.71 -34.05
CA ARG A 167 -35.55 -5.59 -33.31
C ARG A 167 -36.36 -6.02 -32.10
N ARG A 168 -37.03 -7.18 -32.15
CA ARG A 168 -37.79 -7.72 -31.01
C ARG A 168 -36.93 -8.46 -29.99
N ARG A 169 -35.76 -8.97 -30.39
CA ARG A 169 -34.94 -9.88 -29.57
C ARG A 169 -33.66 -9.27 -29.02
N ILE A 170 -33.12 -8.21 -29.63
CA ILE A 170 -31.93 -7.52 -29.13
C ILE A 170 -32.32 -6.86 -27.79
N PRO A 171 -31.70 -7.28 -26.67
CA PRO A 171 -31.97 -6.66 -25.38
C PRO A 171 -31.38 -5.25 -25.33
N GLU A 172 -31.91 -4.41 -24.45
CA GLU A 172 -31.23 -3.16 -24.06
C GLU A 172 -29.84 -3.48 -23.49
N THR A 173 -28.93 -2.50 -23.54
CA THR A 173 -27.51 -2.67 -23.19
C THR A 173 -27.10 -1.86 -21.94
N PRO A 174 -27.75 -2.07 -20.78
CA PRO A 174 -27.50 -1.27 -19.59
C PRO A 174 -26.09 -1.44 -19.02
N ALA A 175 -25.45 -2.60 -19.21
CA ALA A 175 -24.07 -2.80 -18.75
C ALA A 175 -23.09 -2.01 -19.61
N THR A 176 -23.31 -1.96 -20.93
CA THR A 176 -22.54 -1.10 -21.83
C THR A 176 -22.77 0.38 -21.52
N ASP A 177 -24.01 0.81 -21.27
CA ASP A 177 -24.31 2.20 -20.93
C ASP A 177 -23.67 2.63 -19.60
N ALA A 178 -23.72 1.77 -18.58
CA ALA A 178 -23.06 2.00 -17.30
C ALA A 178 -21.53 2.10 -17.46
N PHE A 179 -20.92 1.19 -18.23
CA PHE A 179 -19.50 1.22 -18.53
C PHE A 179 -19.09 2.50 -19.27
N LEU A 180 -19.86 2.91 -20.29
CA LEU A 180 -19.60 4.16 -21.01
C LEU A 180 -19.78 5.39 -20.12
N ALA A 181 -20.71 5.37 -19.17
CA ALA A 181 -20.88 6.43 -18.19
C ALA A 181 -19.67 6.53 -17.25
N GLU A 182 -19.15 5.40 -16.77
CA GLU A 182 -17.93 5.34 -15.95
C GLU A 182 -16.72 5.89 -16.72
N VAL A 183 -16.47 5.42 -17.95
CA VAL A 183 -15.36 5.89 -18.80
C VAL A 183 -15.48 7.38 -19.09
N ARG A 184 -16.69 7.89 -19.36
CA ARG A 184 -16.89 9.33 -19.56
C ARG A 184 -16.61 10.12 -18.30
N ALA A 185 -17.01 9.63 -17.12
CA ALA A 185 -16.73 10.28 -15.84
C ALA A 185 -15.22 10.33 -15.55
N GLU A 186 -14.50 9.23 -15.81
CA GLU A 186 -13.05 9.17 -15.69
C GLU A 186 -12.36 10.14 -16.65
N ALA A 187 -12.72 10.11 -17.94
CA ALA A 187 -12.15 11.01 -18.94
C ALA A 187 -12.36 12.50 -18.60
N ARG A 188 -13.53 12.86 -18.03
CA ARG A 188 -13.79 14.23 -17.55
C ARG A 188 -12.88 14.60 -16.38
N ASN A 189 -12.70 13.70 -15.42
CA ASN A 189 -11.79 13.90 -14.28
C ASN A 189 -10.34 14.06 -14.73
N GLU A 190 -9.89 13.27 -15.70
CA GLU A 190 -8.57 13.39 -16.32
C GLU A 190 -8.39 14.73 -17.04
N GLY A 191 -9.37 15.15 -17.84
CA GLY A 191 -9.35 16.46 -18.51
C GLY A 191 -9.23 17.64 -17.53
N ILE A 192 -9.95 17.59 -16.41
CA ILE A 192 -9.84 18.59 -15.34
C ILE A 192 -8.44 18.59 -14.72
N ASN A 193 -7.92 17.41 -14.36
CA ASN A 193 -6.57 17.27 -13.80
C ASN A 193 -5.51 17.82 -14.74
N TYR A 194 -5.63 17.50 -16.02
CA TYR A 194 -4.73 17.96 -17.06
C TYR A 194 -4.75 19.49 -17.17
N THR A 195 -5.94 20.10 -17.16
CA THR A 195 -6.11 21.56 -17.24
C THR A 195 -5.51 22.26 -16.03
N ALA A 196 -5.82 21.80 -14.82
CA ALA A 196 -5.23 22.32 -13.58
C ALA A 196 -3.70 22.20 -13.57
N SER A 197 -3.17 21.05 -14.02
CA SER A 197 -1.73 20.79 -14.11
C SER A 197 -1.04 21.72 -15.11
N ARG A 198 -1.66 21.96 -16.28
CA ARG A 198 -1.17 22.89 -17.29
C ARG A 198 -1.14 24.33 -16.78
N LEU A 199 -2.18 24.77 -16.06
CA LEU A 199 -2.22 26.09 -15.43
C LEU A 199 -1.11 26.27 -14.40
N ALA A 200 -0.95 25.30 -13.50
CA ALA A 200 0.09 25.32 -12.48
C ALA A 200 1.50 25.33 -13.12
N ALA A 201 1.72 24.54 -14.16
CA ALA A 201 2.98 24.52 -14.90
C ALA A 201 3.25 25.87 -15.58
N ALA A 202 2.25 26.48 -16.22
CA ALA A 202 2.40 27.78 -16.87
C ALA A 202 2.83 28.88 -15.88
N PHE A 203 2.28 28.88 -14.66
CA PHE A 203 2.72 29.77 -13.60
C PHE A 203 4.15 29.48 -13.13
N ASN A 204 4.48 28.23 -12.82
CA ASN A 204 5.81 27.84 -12.34
C ASN A 204 6.93 28.14 -13.35
N HIS A 205 6.61 28.15 -14.64
CA HIS A 205 7.55 28.49 -15.71
C HIS A 205 7.51 29.98 -16.13
N GLY A 206 6.73 30.81 -15.43
CA GLY A 206 6.72 32.27 -15.64
C GLY A 206 5.91 32.77 -16.84
N PHE A 207 5.06 31.93 -17.45
CA PHE A 207 4.15 32.35 -18.53
C PHE A 207 2.96 33.18 -18.01
N ILE A 208 2.65 33.07 -16.71
CA ILE A 208 1.54 33.78 -16.07
C ILE A 208 2.09 34.78 -15.06
N ASN A 209 1.86 36.06 -15.32
CA ASN A 209 2.26 37.15 -14.42
C ASN A 209 1.11 37.53 -13.47
N LYS A 210 0.75 36.60 -12.58
CA LYS A 210 -0.28 36.77 -11.54
C LYS A 210 0.27 36.38 -10.17
N SER A 211 -0.43 36.74 -9.09
CA SER A 211 -0.01 36.34 -7.75
C SER A 211 -0.21 34.84 -7.51
N LEU A 212 0.62 34.25 -6.64
CA LEU A 212 0.44 32.84 -6.23
C LEU A 212 -0.97 32.57 -5.71
N ARG A 213 -1.58 33.52 -5.00
CA ARG A 213 -2.94 33.40 -4.47
C ARG A 213 -3.97 33.27 -5.59
N GLU A 214 -3.93 34.15 -6.59
CA GLU A 214 -4.86 34.09 -7.73
C GLU A 214 -4.72 32.78 -8.49
N VAL A 215 -3.49 32.34 -8.79
CA VAL A 215 -3.28 31.07 -9.51
C VAL A 215 -3.71 29.88 -8.68
N PHE A 216 -3.47 29.89 -7.36
CA PHE A 216 -3.96 28.87 -6.44
C PHE A 216 -5.48 28.79 -6.46
N ASP A 217 -6.17 29.93 -6.34
CA ASP A 217 -7.64 29.98 -6.32
C ASP A 217 -8.22 29.46 -7.65
N VAL A 218 -7.67 29.85 -8.80
CA VAL A 218 -8.12 29.36 -10.12
C VAL A 218 -7.81 27.87 -10.30
N THR A 219 -6.63 27.40 -9.89
CA THR A 219 -6.27 25.97 -9.96
C THR A 219 -7.21 25.13 -9.10
N ARG A 220 -7.54 25.63 -7.89
CA ARG A 220 -8.50 25.01 -7.00
C ARG A 220 -9.91 25.00 -7.58
N MET A 221 -10.35 26.12 -8.18
CA MET A 221 -11.64 26.22 -8.86
C MET A 221 -11.75 25.21 -10.01
N ILE A 222 -10.70 25.01 -10.81
CA ILE A 222 -10.69 23.98 -11.85
C ILE A 222 -10.82 22.58 -11.23
N LEU A 223 -10.09 22.30 -10.15
CA LEU A 223 -10.15 21.00 -9.49
C LEU A 223 -11.50 20.72 -8.81
N SER A 224 -12.21 21.74 -8.30
CA SER A 224 -13.53 21.58 -7.70
C SER A 224 -14.61 21.22 -8.71
N ALA A 225 -14.39 21.48 -10.00
CA ALA A 225 -15.31 21.06 -11.07
C ALA A 225 -15.56 19.53 -11.09
N LYS A 226 -14.68 18.72 -10.50
CA LYS A 226 -14.92 17.27 -10.33
C LYS A 226 -16.11 16.98 -9.42
N GLU A 227 -16.25 17.74 -8.34
CA GLU A 227 -17.37 17.60 -7.41
C GLU A 227 -18.67 18.10 -8.06
N GLU A 228 -18.58 19.14 -8.89
CA GLU A 228 -19.72 19.65 -9.67
C GLU A 228 -20.19 18.60 -10.69
N LEU A 229 -19.28 18.01 -11.47
CA LEU A 229 -19.60 16.95 -12.44
C LEU A 229 -20.18 15.68 -11.82
N ALA A 230 -19.78 15.35 -10.58
CA ALA A 230 -20.30 14.19 -9.87
C ALA A 230 -21.74 14.39 -9.39
N ASN A 231 -22.17 15.65 -9.21
CA ASN A 231 -23.47 16.01 -8.62
C ASN A 231 -24.47 16.61 -9.64
N GLU A 232 -24.05 16.89 -10.87
CA GLU A 232 -24.88 17.49 -11.92
C GLU A 232 -25.63 16.42 -12.76
N PRO A 233 -26.98 16.40 -12.75
CA PRO A 233 -27.78 15.48 -13.57
C PRO A 233 -27.97 15.94 -15.03
N HIS A 234 -27.39 17.08 -15.45
CA HIS A 234 -27.57 17.67 -16.77
C HIS A 234 -26.23 17.88 -17.50
N PRO A 235 -26.21 17.97 -18.84
CA PRO A 235 -25.00 18.25 -19.59
C PRO A 235 -24.48 19.65 -19.21
N LEU A 236 -23.32 19.71 -18.58
CA LEU A 236 -22.65 20.96 -18.26
C LEU A 236 -22.27 21.71 -19.54
N ASP A 237 -22.79 22.93 -19.68
CA ASP A 237 -22.40 23.90 -20.69
C ASP A 237 -20.92 24.29 -20.45
N GLY A 238 -20.03 23.88 -21.36
CA GLY A 238 -18.58 24.09 -21.23
C GLY A 238 -17.71 22.88 -21.53
N LEU A 239 -18.26 21.66 -21.57
CA LEU A 239 -17.51 20.45 -21.94
C LEU A 239 -17.19 20.37 -23.45
N SER A 240 -17.91 21.11 -24.29
CA SER A 240 -17.70 21.14 -25.75
C SER A 240 -16.45 21.90 -26.17
N GLY A 241 -15.94 22.81 -25.32
CA GLY A 241 -14.86 23.73 -25.66
C GLY A 241 -15.30 24.98 -26.41
N GLU A 242 -16.56 25.07 -26.86
CA GLU A 242 -17.08 26.18 -27.67
C GLU A 242 -16.86 27.56 -27.02
N TYR A 243 -17.05 27.66 -25.69
CA TYR A 243 -16.78 28.90 -24.97
C TYR A 243 -15.30 29.31 -25.02
N ALA A 244 -14.38 28.33 -24.90
CA ALA A 244 -12.95 28.59 -24.97
C ALA A 244 -12.51 28.99 -26.39
N GLU A 245 -13.05 28.31 -27.41
CA GLU A 245 -12.79 28.62 -28.82
C GLU A 245 -13.27 30.03 -29.18
N LYS A 246 -14.51 30.38 -28.80
CA LYS A 246 -15.05 31.73 -29.00
C LYS A 246 -14.22 32.80 -28.28
N SER A 247 -13.80 32.52 -27.04
CA SER A 247 -12.94 33.44 -26.29
C SER A 247 -11.59 33.68 -26.99
N LEU A 248 -10.99 32.63 -27.58
CA LEU A 248 -9.77 32.75 -28.35
C LEU A 248 -9.94 33.64 -29.58
N GLU A 249 -11.04 33.50 -30.31
CA GLU A 249 -11.37 34.35 -31.46
C GLU A 249 -11.49 35.82 -31.06
N GLU A 250 -12.22 36.10 -29.96
CA GLU A 250 -12.42 37.45 -29.42
C GLU A 250 -11.08 38.06 -28.97
N TRP A 251 -10.25 37.32 -28.24
CA TRP A 251 -8.93 37.81 -27.79
C TRP A 251 -7.99 38.04 -28.97
N ALA A 252 -7.98 37.15 -29.97
CA ALA A 252 -7.20 37.34 -31.19
C ALA A 252 -7.62 38.58 -31.97
N GLU A 253 -8.91 38.93 -31.98
CA GLU A 253 -9.39 40.19 -32.55
C GLU A 253 -8.94 41.42 -31.75
N GLN A 254 -8.99 41.37 -30.42
CA GLN A 254 -8.51 42.46 -29.56
C GLN A 254 -7.01 42.73 -29.76
N ILE A 255 -6.21 41.66 -29.87
CA ILE A 255 -4.77 41.76 -30.16
C ILE A 255 -4.53 42.42 -31.53
N ARG A 256 -5.30 42.02 -32.57
CA ARG A 256 -5.20 42.63 -33.91
C ARG A 256 -5.55 44.12 -33.92
N LYS A 257 -6.51 44.54 -33.08
CA LYS A 257 -6.94 45.95 -32.97
C LYS A 257 -5.99 46.81 -32.14
N GLY A 258 -4.88 46.26 -31.63
CA GLY A 258 -3.90 47.00 -30.85
C GLY A 258 -4.42 47.45 -29.48
N SER A 259 -5.47 46.80 -28.97
CA SER A 259 -5.94 47.00 -27.60
C SER A 259 -4.94 46.36 -26.64
N SER A 260 -3.84 47.06 -26.38
CA SER A 260 -2.95 46.72 -25.27
C SER A 260 -3.71 46.92 -23.96
N GLN A 261 -3.74 45.84 -23.16
CA GLN A 261 -4.20 45.85 -21.78
C GLN A 261 -3.28 46.69 -20.90
#